data_AF-A0A368NFI2-F1
#
_entry.id   AF-A0A368NFI2-F1
#
_cell.length_a   1.000
_cell.length_b   1.000
_cell.length_c   1.000
_cell.angle_alpha   90.00
_cell.angle_beta   90.00
_cell.angle_gamma   90.00
#
_symmetry.space_group_name_H-M   'P 1'
#
loop_
_entity.id
_entity.type
_entity.pdbx_description
1 polymer ?
#
loop_
_entity_poly.entity_id
_entity_poly.type
_entity_poly.pdbx_seq_one_letter_code
_entity_poly.pdbx_strand_id
1 'polypeptide(L)'
;MDWPHDPDGEEGSEGGRKYGHAVIAKKVDEAEDFPLDVAAFVDEYGDDPVRIDHETVVPLRDIFEGVDAAEFGDFVEMHRALGEAMRANGYWSYEGADAFVGDA
;
A
#
# COMPACT_ATOMS: atom_id res chain seq x y z
N MET A 1 -6.50 -6.20 -13.99
CA MET A 1 -6.46 -4.97 -14.81
C MET A 1 -5.09 -4.93 -15.47
N ASP A 2 -5.00 -4.78 -16.78
CA ASP A 2 -3.72 -4.75 -17.50
C ASP A 2 -3.18 -3.30 -17.43
N TRP A 3 -2.16 -3.05 -16.60
CA TRP A 3 -1.56 -1.72 -16.48
C TRP A 3 -0.49 -1.53 -17.57
N PRO A 4 -0.63 -0.52 -18.45
CA PRO A 4 0.26 -0.35 -19.61
C PRO A 4 1.74 -0.04 -19.26
N HIS A 5 2.05 0.26 -17.99
CA HIS A 5 3.39 0.55 -17.49
C HIS A 5 3.59 -0.06 -16.11
N ASP A 6 4.84 -0.15 -15.63
CA ASP A 6 5.12 -0.45 -14.23
C ASP A 6 4.39 0.60 -13.36
N PRO A 7 3.34 0.23 -12.60
CA PRO A 7 2.52 1.15 -11.83
C PRO A 7 3.33 2.05 -10.89
N ASP A 8 4.46 1.54 -10.40
CA ASP A 8 5.29 2.25 -9.44
C ASP A 8 6.49 2.96 -10.13
N GLY A 9 6.66 2.79 -11.46
CA GLY A 9 7.88 3.17 -12.19
C GLY A 9 9.13 2.36 -11.77
N GLU A 10 10.29 2.58 -12.41
CA GLU A 10 11.55 1.92 -12.03
C GLU A 10 11.93 2.18 -10.55
N GLU A 11 11.61 3.36 -10.03
CA GLU A 11 11.95 3.76 -8.67
C GLU A 11 10.98 3.23 -7.61
N GLY A 12 9.70 3.05 -7.92
CA GLY A 12 8.70 2.72 -6.90
C GLY A 12 8.75 1.25 -6.47
N SER A 13 8.85 0.32 -7.42
CA SER A 13 8.97 -1.11 -7.15
C SER A 13 10.42 -1.54 -6.87
N GLU A 14 11.40 -0.69 -7.24
CA GLU A 14 12.84 -1.02 -7.27
C GLU A 14 13.10 -2.37 -7.99
N GLY A 15 12.40 -2.61 -9.10
CA GLY A 15 12.47 -3.87 -9.85
C GLY A 15 11.80 -5.06 -9.12
N GLY A 16 10.72 -4.80 -8.37
CA GLY A 16 9.99 -5.83 -7.60
C GLY A 16 10.60 -6.15 -6.22
N ARG A 17 11.38 -5.24 -5.64
CA ARG A 17 11.94 -5.35 -4.28
C ARG A 17 11.10 -4.65 -3.22
N LYS A 18 10.17 -3.77 -3.62
CA LYS A 18 9.27 -3.01 -2.75
C LYS A 18 7.82 -3.15 -3.22
N TYR A 19 6.92 -3.27 -2.24
CA TYR A 19 5.48 -3.48 -2.44
C TYR A 19 4.65 -2.74 -1.37
N GLY A 20 3.37 -2.53 -1.65
CA GLY A 20 2.36 -2.05 -0.71
C GLY A 20 2.77 -0.77 0.00
N HIS A 21 2.92 -0.86 1.33
CA HIS A 21 3.37 0.25 2.18
C HIS A 21 4.59 1.00 1.65
N ALA A 22 5.59 0.30 1.14
CA ALA A 22 6.83 0.93 0.70
C ALA A 22 6.65 1.81 -0.56
N VAL A 23 5.60 1.56 -1.33
CA VAL A 23 5.21 2.39 -2.47
C VAL A 23 4.44 3.62 -1.98
N ILE A 24 3.47 3.43 -1.07
CA ILE A 24 2.68 4.53 -0.50
C ILE A 24 3.57 5.51 0.26
N ALA A 25 4.52 5.00 1.04
CA ALA A 25 5.50 5.78 1.80
C ALA A 25 6.32 6.77 0.95
N LYS A 26 6.51 6.49 -0.36
CA LYS A 26 7.26 7.37 -1.26
C LYS A 26 6.44 8.56 -1.76
N LYS A 27 5.11 8.52 -1.57
CA LYS A 27 4.19 9.59 -1.92
C LYS A 27 4.03 10.61 -0.77
N VAL A 28 4.74 10.40 0.34
CA VAL A 28 4.61 11.19 1.56
C VAL A 28 5.98 11.70 1.99
N ASP A 29 6.10 13.01 2.21
CA ASP A 29 7.22 13.66 2.88
C ASP A 29 6.94 13.78 4.38
N GLU A 30 7.75 13.13 5.22
CA GLU A 30 7.57 13.10 6.67
C GLU A 30 7.66 14.48 7.35
N ALA A 31 8.31 15.46 6.72
CA ALA A 31 8.49 16.81 7.27
C ALA A 31 7.43 17.80 6.78
N GLU A 32 6.89 17.60 5.59
CA GLU A 32 6.00 18.56 4.92
C GLU A 32 4.53 18.14 4.90
N ASP A 33 4.23 16.84 4.85
CA ASP A 33 2.86 16.35 4.61
C ASP A 33 2.07 16.04 5.89
N PHE A 34 2.71 16.09 7.06
CA PHE A 34 2.05 15.83 8.33
C PHE A 34 1.60 17.13 9.03
N PRO A 35 0.36 17.20 9.55
CA PRO A 35 -0.64 16.12 9.56
C PRO A 35 -1.25 15.83 8.19
N LEU A 36 -1.37 14.53 7.86
CA LEU A 36 -1.81 14.06 6.55
C LEU A 36 -3.33 13.91 6.53
N ASP A 37 -4.02 14.70 5.71
CA ASP A 37 -5.46 14.56 5.48
C ASP A 37 -5.75 13.39 4.52
N VAL A 38 -6.53 12.41 4.98
CA VAL A 38 -6.78 11.17 4.23
C VAL A 38 -7.62 11.44 2.97
N ALA A 39 -8.61 12.32 3.05
CA ALA A 39 -9.47 12.61 1.92
C ALA A 39 -8.71 13.33 0.81
N ALA A 40 -7.87 14.31 1.17
CA ALA A 40 -7.01 15.02 0.22
C ALA A 40 -5.98 14.08 -0.41
N PHE A 41 -5.35 13.22 0.38
CA PHE A 41 -4.37 12.26 -0.12
C PHE A 41 -4.99 11.24 -1.08
N VAL A 42 -6.19 10.74 -0.78
CA VAL A 42 -6.94 9.84 -1.66
C VAL A 42 -7.49 10.56 -2.89
N ASP A 43 -7.87 11.84 -2.80
CA ASP A 43 -8.28 12.63 -3.97
C ASP A 43 -7.11 12.83 -4.95
N GLU A 44 -5.91 13.11 -4.42
CA GLU A 44 -4.70 13.33 -5.23
C GLU A 44 -4.16 12.04 -5.84
N TYR A 45 -4.03 10.98 -5.04
CA TYR A 45 -3.32 9.75 -5.43
C TYR A 45 -4.22 8.52 -5.56
N GLY A 46 -5.54 8.65 -5.40
CA GLY A 46 -6.44 7.50 -5.28
C GLY A 46 -6.47 6.58 -6.50
N ASP A 47 -6.25 7.12 -7.70
CA ASP A 47 -6.13 6.36 -8.95
C ASP A 47 -4.72 5.82 -9.21
N ASP A 48 -3.74 6.24 -8.42
CA ASP A 48 -2.37 5.80 -8.59
C ASP A 48 -2.27 4.32 -8.27
N PRO A 49 -1.67 3.53 -9.17
CA PRO A 49 -1.57 2.12 -8.95
C PRO A 49 -0.49 1.81 -7.92
N VAL A 50 -0.77 0.85 -7.05
CA VAL A 50 0.10 0.37 -5.99
C VAL A 50 0.24 -1.13 -6.15
N ARG A 51 1.47 -1.60 -6.38
CA ARG A 51 1.74 -3.04 -6.43
C ARG A 51 1.78 -3.64 -5.03
N ILE A 52 0.92 -4.60 -4.77
CA ILE A 52 0.80 -5.31 -3.48
C ILE A 52 1.75 -6.51 -3.41
N ASP A 53 1.88 -7.23 -4.52
CA ASP A 53 2.80 -8.36 -4.68
C ASP A 53 3.13 -8.56 -6.17
N HIS A 54 3.78 -9.67 -6.51
CA HIS A 54 4.22 -9.95 -7.87
C HIS A 54 3.09 -10.11 -8.90
N GLU A 55 1.84 -10.33 -8.49
CA GLU A 55 0.69 -10.54 -9.37
C GLU A 55 -0.39 -9.45 -9.20
N THR A 56 -0.41 -8.78 -8.05
CA THR A 56 -1.52 -7.93 -7.63
C THR A 56 -1.15 -6.46 -7.66
N VAL A 57 -1.91 -5.68 -8.43
CA VAL A 57 -1.85 -4.21 -8.48
C VAL A 57 -3.25 -3.67 -8.27
N VAL A 58 -3.40 -2.75 -7.32
CA VAL A 58 -4.68 -2.10 -6.98
C VAL A 58 -4.49 -0.58 -6.98
N PRO A 59 -5.54 0.21 -7.22
CA PRO A 59 -5.47 1.66 -7.01
C PRO A 59 -5.33 1.97 -5.52
N LEU A 60 -4.64 3.05 -5.18
CA LEU A 60 -4.38 3.46 -3.79
C LEU A 60 -5.67 3.57 -2.95
N ARG A 61 -6.76 4.07 -3.53
CA ARG A 61 -8.05 4.18 -2.83
C ARG A 61 -8.57 2.84 -2.28
N ASP A 62 -8.29 1.72 -2.95
CA ASP A 62 -8.76 0.40 -2.52
C ASP A 62 -7.98 -0.09 -1.29
N ILE A 63 -6.78 0.45 -1.04
CA ILE A 63 -5.98 0.18 0.16
C ILE A 63 -6.49 0.99 1.34
N PHE A 64 -6.98 2.22 1.08
CA PHE A 64 -7.59 3.08 2.09
C PHE A 64 -9.05 2.72 2.38
N GLU A 65 -9.66 1.81 1.62
CA GLU A 65 -10.97 1.26 1.95
C GLU A 65 -10.92 0.57 3.32
N GLY A 66 -11.67 1.09 4.29
CA GLY A 66 -11.69 0.62 5.68
C GLY A 66 -10.76 1.37 6.64
N VAL A 67 -10.07 2.43 6.19
CA VAL A 67 -9.36 3.36 7.07
C VAL A 67 -10.37 4.36 7.66
N ASP A 68 -10.64 4.26 8.97
CA ASP A 68 -11.60 5.14 9.68
C ASP A 68 -11.00 6.50 10.08
N ALA A 69 -9.70 6.71 9.90
CA ALA A 69 -9.03 7.96 10.25
C ALA A 69 -9.31 9.07 9.22
N ALA A 70 -9.60 10.28 9.70
CA ALA A 70 -9.73 11.46 8.84
C ALA A 70 -8.37 12.12 8.54
N GLU A 71 -7.45 12.05 9.51
CA GLU A 71 -6.08 12.55 9.40
C GLU A 71 -5.11 11.63 10.16
N PHE A 72 -3.84 11.67 9.79
CA PHE A 72 -2.74 11.05 10.55
C PHE A 72 -1.80 12.13 11.06
N GLY A 73 -1.46 12.08 12.35
CA GLY A 73 -0.56 13.05 12.96
C GLY A 73 0.91 12.82 12.61
N ASP A 74 1.28 11.57 12.33
CA ASP A 74 2.63 11.21 11.92
C ASP A 74 2.66 9.96 11.01
N PHE A 75 3.86 9.69 10.49
CA PHE A 75 4.11 8.58 9.58
C PHE A 75 3.88 7.21 10.21
N VAL A 76 4.07 7.08 11.53
CA VAL A 76 3.89 5.81 12.26
C VAL A 76 2.40 5.49 12.42
N GLU A 77 1.58 6.50 12.72
CA GLU A 77 0.12 6.38 12.76
C GLU A 77 -0.43 5.94 11.41
N MET A 78 0.00 6.59 10.32
CA MET A 78 -0.36 6.21 8.96
C MET A 78 0.03 4.75 8.65
N HIS A 79 1.26 4.34 8.95
CA HIS A 79 1.75 2.98 8.68
C HIS A 79 1.00 1.89 9.46
N ARG A 80 0.57 2.19 10.70
CA ARG A 80 -0.25 1.25 11.46
C ARG A 80 -1.61 1.05 10.82
N ALA A 81 -2.31 2.15 10.54
CA ALA A 81 -3.65 2.10 9.98
C ALA A 81 -3.67 1.43 8.59
N LEU A 82 -2.73 1.79 7.72
CA LEU A 82 -2.57 1.13 6.42
C LEU A 82 -2.28 -0.37 6.56
N GLY A 83 -1.44 -0.76 7.52
CA GLY A 83 -1.15 -2.17 7.78
C GLY A 83 -2.33 -2.95 8.32
N GLU A 84 -3.25 -2.30 9.02
CA GLU A 84 -4.51 -2.90 9.47
C GLU A 84 -5.48 -3.04 8.30
N ALA A 85 -5.66 -2.00 7.49
CA ALA A 85 -6.52 -2.02 6.30
C ALA A 85 -6.05 -3.09 5.28
N MET A 86 -4.75 -3.14 4.99
CA MET A 86 -4.19 -4.16 4.09
C MET A 86 -4.39 -5.59 4.61
N ARG A 87 -4.35 -5.83 5.94
CA ARG A 87 -4.69 -7.15 6.52
C ARG A 87 -6.16 -7.46 6.33
N ALA A 88 -7.02 -6.50 6.64
CA ALA A 88 -8.46 -6.66 6.54
C ALA A 88 -8.89 -6.95 5.09
N ASN A 89 -8.22 -6.31 4.12
CA ASN A 89 -8.53 -6.43 2.69
C ASN A 89 -7.82 -7.62 2.01
N GLY A 90 -7.07 -8.44 2.75
CA GLY A 90 -6.41 -9.64 2.20
C GLY A 90 -5.21 -9.32 1.30
N TYR A 91 -4.67 -8.12 1.37
CA TYR A 91 -3.48 -7.68 0.61
C TYR A 91 -2.16 -8.17 1.21
N TRP A 92 -2.22 -9.12 2.16
CA TRP A 92 -1.04 -9.85 2.60
C TRP A 92 -1.18 -11.32 2.23
N SER A 93 -0.47 -11.68 1.16
CA SER A 93 -0.23 -13.05 0.74
C SER A 93 0.76 -13.73 1.70
N TYR A 94 0.30 -14.07 2.90
CA TYR A 94 1.00 -15.01 3.78
C TYR A 94 0.25 -16.34 3.77
N GLU A 95 0.71 -17.30 2.96
CA GLU A 95 0.10 -18.64 2.88
C GLU A 95 0.43 -19.56 4.08
N GLY A 96 1.07 -19.05 5.13
CA GLY A 96 1.48 -19.86 6.27
C GLY A 96 2.70 -20.74 5.95
N ALA A 97 3.43 -21.16 6.99
CA ALA A 97 4.50 -22.14 6.83
C ALA A 97 3.97 -23.51 6.35
N ASP A 98 2.69 -23.81 6.62
CA ASP A 98 2.03 -25.05 6.20
C ASP A 98 1.99 -25.25 4.68
N ALA A 99 1.97 -24.18 3.87
CA ALA A 99 2.08 -24.28 2.41
C ALA A 99 3.46 -24.80 1.94
N PHE A 100 4.48 -24.78 2.81
CA PHE A 100 5.85 -25.21 2.52
C PHE A 100 6.26 -26.49 3.27
N VAL A 101 5.46 -26.97 4.21
CA VAL A 101 5.62 -28.30 4.82
C VAL A 101 4.82 -29.27 3.97
N GLY A 102 5.43 -29.75 2.88
CA GLY A 102 4.85 -30.83 2.09
C GLY A 102 4.52 -32.03 2.99
N ASP A 103 3.34 -32.62 2.81
CA ASP A 103 2.97 -33.92 3.39
C ASP A 103 4.14 -34.88 3.22
N ALA A 104 4.76 -35.26 4.33
CA ALA A 104 5.97 -36.08 4.41
C ALA A 104 5.67 -37.57 4.24
#